data_AF-A0A536W5J0-F1
#
_entry.id   AF-A0A536W5J0-F1
#
_cell.length_a   1.000
_cell.length_b   1.000
_cell.length_c   1.000
_cell.angle_alpha   90.00
_cell.angle_beta   90.00
_cell.angle_gamma   90.00
#
_symmetry.space_group_name_H-M   'P 1'
#
loop_
_entity.id
_entity.type
_entity.pdbx_description
1 polymer ?
#
loop_
_entity_poly.entity_id
_entity_poly.type
_entity_poly.pdbx_seq_one_letter_code
_entity_poly.pdbx_strand_id
1 'polypeptide(L)'
;MATSNAKSREGDERESSVPAQVLYDRSRTSGIELFKHLSTLATAAVGVFFFALSTKVEPPLNADQRLTVIVALGFMMLTLFCGICGWMADGWFYESWARYVSGKEPETSWQTRERANLMRKTFVWLAIVSFLVGALAAVRYVYLRLATVPAA
;
A
#
# COMPACT_ATOMS: atom_id res chain seq x y z
N MET A 1 28.34 -0.24 -29.01
CA MET A 1 28.08 -0.88 -27.69
C MET A 1 28.70 -0.08 -26.52
N ALA A 2 28.72 1.26 -26.57
CA ALA A 2 29.40 2.14 -25.59
C ALA A 2 28.44 3.08 -24.81
N THR A 3 27.15 3.06 -25.14
CA THR A 3 26.15 3.98 -24.57
C THR A 3 25.59 3.53 -23.22
N SER A 4 25.80 2.26 -22.82
CA SER A 4 25.28 1.73 -21.55
C SER A 4 26.04 2.24 -20.32
N ASN A 5 27.38 2.37 -20.40
CA ASN A 5 28.22 2.80 -19.28
C ASN A 5 28.17 4.31 -19.02
N ALA A 6 27.98 5.12 -20.06
CA ALA A 6 27.85 6.58 -19.90
C ALA A 6 26.55 6.95 -19.20
N LYS A 7 25.45 6.23 -19.51
CA LYS A 7 24.13 6.47 -18.94
C LYS A 7 24.04 6.07 -17.46
N SER A 8 24.78 5.04 -17.03
CA SER A 8 24.85 4.69 -15.59
C SER A 8 25.69 5.70 -14.81
N ARG A 9 26.81 6.17 -15.37
CA ARG A 9 27.66 7.20 -14.75
C ARG A 9 26.97 8.56 -14.60
N GLU A 10 26.26 9.04 -15.62
CA GLU A 10 25.44 10.27 -15.48
C GLU A 10 24.29 10.11 -14.49
N GLY A 11 23.74 8.89 -14.38
CA GLY A 11 22.74 8.54 -13.36
C GLY A 11 23.30 8.64 -11.95
N ASP A 12 24.45 8.00 -11.70
CA ASP A 12 25.14 8.00 -10.40
C ASP A 12 25.64 9.38 -9.98
N GLU A 13 26.16 10.19 -10.91
CA GLU A 13 26.61 11.56 -10.59
C GLU A 13 25.44 12.48 -10.22
N ARG A 14 24.30 12.37 -10.92
CA ARG A 14 23.06 13.08 -10.52
C ARG A 14 22.49 12.55 -9.22
N GLU A 15 22.56 11.24 -8.97
CA GLU A 15 21.99 10.59 -7.78
C GLU A 15 22.85 10.82 -6.52
N SER A 16 24.18 10.94 -6.66
CA SER A 16 25.10 11.33 -5.56
C SER A 16 25.06 12.81 -5.21
N SER A 17 24.58 13.67 -6.11
CA SER A 17 24.41 15.11 -5.86
C SER A 17 23.24 15.44 -4.91
N VAL A 18 22.36 14.47 -4.65
CA VAL A 18 21.23 14.66 -3.74
C VAL A 18 21.72 14.54 -2.29
N PRO A 19 21.55 15.58 -1.44
CA PRO A 19 21.99 15.50 -0.06
C PRO A 19 21.26 14.37 0.68
N ALA A 20 21.99 13.55 1.46
CA ALA A 20 21.41 12.46 2.24
C ALA A 20 20.24 12.91 3.13
N GLN A 21 20.28 14.15 3.62
CA GLN A 21 19.21 14.75 4.41
C GLN A 21 17.90 14.92 3.63
N VAL A 22 17.96 15.26 2.34
CA VAL A 22 16.78 15.34 1.46
C VAL A 22 16.14 13.95 1.27
N LEU A 23 16.95 12.89 1.23
CA LEU A 23 16.46 11.51 1.13
C LEU A 23 15.76 11.05 2.41
N TYR A 24 16.29 11.41 3.58
CA TYR A 24 15.63 11.18 4.87
C TYR A 24 14.31 11.96 4.99
N ASP A 25 14.26 13.21 4.53
CA ASP A 25 13.02 14.00 4.57
C ASP A 25 11.96 13.48 3.60
N ARG A 26 12.36 12.98 2.42
CA ARG A 26 11.46 12.33 1.46
C ARG A 26 10.91 11.01 1.98
N SER A 27 11.75 10.19 2.64
CA SER A 27 11.31 8.94 3.23
C SER A 27 10.29 9.16 4.33
N ARG A 28 10.55 10.16 5.18
CA ARG A 28 9.65 10.56 6.27
C ARG A 28 8.32 11.09 5.73
N THR A 29 8.36 11.96 4.74
CA THR A 29 7.15 12.50 4.11
C THR A 29 6.32 11.40 3.45
N SER A 30 6.95 10.54 2.64
CA SER A 30 6.30 9.40 1.99
C SER A 30 5.68 8.44 3.01
N GLY A 31 6.37 8.18 4.12
CA GLY A 31 5.86 7.32 5.20
C GLY A 31 4.65 7.91 5.92
N ILE A 32 4.67 9.21 6.22
CA ILE A 32 3.54 9.92 6.84
C ILE A 32 2.33 9.93 5.90
N GLU A 33 2.55 10.16 4.61
CA GLU A 33 1.49 10.19 3.61
C GLU A 33 0.86 8.80 3.40
N LEU A 34 1.68 7.75 3.33
CA LEU A 34 1.21 6.37 3.30
C LEU A 34 0.38 6.01 4.55
N PHE A 35 0.83 6.43 5.74
CA PHE A 35 0.08 6.24 6.99
C PHE A 35 -1.26 6.99 6.99
N LYS A 36 -1.30 8.23 6.48
CA LYS A 36 -2.55 8.99 6.31
C LYS A 36 -3.52 8.26 5.38
N HIS A 37 -3.04 7.72 4.27
CA HIS A 37 -3.88 6.93 3.37
C HIS A 37 -4.40 5.65 4.03
N LEU A 38 -3.54 4.88 4.71
CA LEU A 38 -3.93 3.65 5.41
C LEU A 38 -4.95 3.92 6.52
N SER A 39 -4.74 4.98 7.32
CA SER A 39 -5.66 5.34 8.40
C SER A 39 -7.02 5.79 7.87
N THR A 40 -7.04 6.64 6.84
CA THR A 40 -8.29 7.07 6.18
C THR A 40 -9.05 5.87 5.62
N LEU A 41 -8.33 4.94 4.98
CA LEU A 41 -8.90 3.71 4.44
C LEU A 41 -9.48 2.82 5.54
N ALA A 42 -8.76 2.65 6.64
CA ALA A 42 -9.22 1.88 7.79
C ALA A 42 -10.48 2.50 8.43
N THR A 43 -10.54 3.82 8.59
CA THR A 43 -11.73 4.50 9.12
C THR A 43 -12.91 4.36 8.18
N ALA A 44 -12.71 4.51 6.86
CA ALA A 44 -13.77 4.32 5.86
C ALA A 44 -14.29 2.87 5.86
N ALA A 45 -13.39 1.90 5.92
CA ALA A 45 -13.73 0.48 6.05
C ALA A 45 -14.60 0.21 7.27
N VAL A 46 -14.18 0.68 8.44
CA VAL A 46 -14.94 0.54 9.69
C VAL A 46 -16.31 1.18 9.56
N GLY A 47 -16.41 2.37 8.94
CA GLY A 47 -17.69 3.04 8.68
C GLY A 47 -18.63 2.21 7.80
N VAL A 48 -18.14 1.62 6.72
CA VAL A 48 -18.93 0.75 5.84
C VAL A 48 -19.40 -0.50 6.58
N PHE A 49 -18.54 -1.16 7.36
CA PHE A 49 -18.94 -2.34 8.15
C PHE A 49 -19.89 -1.99 9.28
N PHE A 50 -19.69 -0.86 9.95
CA PHE A 50 -20.61 -0.38 10.97
C PHE A 50 -21.99 -0.07 10.38
N PHE A 51 -22.05 0.59 9.22
CA PHE A 51 -23.29 0.80 8.50
C PHE A 51 -23.96 -0.53 8.10
N ALA A 52 -23.20 -1.46 7.53
CA ALA A 52 -23.68 -2.78 7.15
C ALA A 52 -24.31 -3.55 8.32
N LEU A 53 -23.67 -3.52 9.50
CA LEU A 53 -24.11 -4.23 10.70
C LEU A 53 -25.20 -3.49 11.49
N SER A 54 -25.31 -2.16 11.37
CA SER A 54 -26.26 -1.34 12.14
C SER A 54 -27.61 -1.16 11.44
N THR A 55 -27.72 -1.39 10.13
CA THR A 55 -29.03 -1.43 9.46
C THR A 55 -29.85 -2.59 10.01
N LYS A 56 -31.06 -2.32 10.54
CA LYS A 56 -31.98 -3.34 11.07
C LYS A 56 -32.00 -4.58 10.17
N VAL A 57 -31.63 -5.73 10.74
CA VAL A 57 -31.47 -6.99 10.02
C VAL A 57 -32.82 -7.69 9.89
N GLU A 58 -33.76 -7.03 9.23
CA GLU A 58 -34.99 -7.62 8.72
C GLU A 58 -34.97 -7.39 7.20
N PRO A 59 -34.72 -8.40 6.34
CA PRO A 59 -34.49 -9.83 6.58
C PRO A 59 -33.05 -10.19 7.02
N PRO A 60 -32.84 -11.40 7.58
CA PRO A 60 -31.52 -11.94 7.92
C PRO A 60 -30.56 -11.92 6.73
N LEU A 61 -29.27 -11.67 6.98
CA LEU A 61 -28.24 -11.70 5.94
C LEU A 61 -28.26 -13.06 5.24
N ASN A 62 -28.49 -13.05 3.93
CA ASN A 62 -28.36 -14.24 3.09
C ASN A 62 -26.92 -14.78 3.15
N ALA A 63 -26.75 -16.10 2.97
CA ALA A 63 -25.44 -16.76 3.00
C ALA A 63 -24.43 -16.10 2.03
N ASP A 64 -24.91 -15.68 0.85
CA ASP A 64 -24.10 -14.97 -0.15
C ASP A 64 -23.65 -13.58 0.32
N GLN A 65 -24.52 -12.83 1.01
CA GLN A 65 -24.20 -11.51 1.58
C GLN A 65 -23.14 -11.66 2.67
N ARG A 66 -23.27 -12.68 3.53
CA ARG A 66 -22.31 -12.99 4.59
C ARG A 66 -20.96 -13.39 4.02
N LEU A 67 -20.93 -14.21 2.97
CA LEU A 67 -19.70 -14.58 2.27
C LEU A 67 -19.01 -13.34 1.66
N THR A 68 -19.75 -12.47 0.97
CA THR A 68 -19.17 -11.23 0.41
C THR A 68 -18.56 -10.31 1.47
N VAL A 69 -19.18 -10.20 2.64
CA VAL A 69 -18.66 -9.38 3.75
C VAL A 69 -17.36 -9.98 4.30
N ILE A 70 -17.31 -11.29 4.50
CA ILE A 70 -16.10 -11.99 4.97
C ILE A 70 -14.95 -11.82 3.97
N VAL A 71 -15.24 -11.98 2.67
CA VAL A 71 -14.26 -11.78 1.60
C VAL A 71 -13.78 -10.33 1.59
N ALA A 72 -14.68 -9.34 1.66
CA ALA A 72 -14.31 -7.93 1.71
C ALA A 72 -13.43 -7.60 2.92
N LEU A 73 -13.77 -8.13 4.11
CA LEU A 73 -12.96 -8.00 5.33
C LEU A 73 -11.57 -8.62 5.16
N GLY A 74 -11.49 -9.83 4.60
CA GLY A 74 -10.23 -10.52 4.37
C GLY A 74 -9.31 -9.72 3.44
N PHE A 75 -9.83 -9.21 2.33
CA PHE A 75 -9.07 -8.40 1.39
C PHE A 75 -8.66 -7.04 1.96
N MET A 76 -9.49 -6.41 2.79
CA MET A 76 -9.11 -5.18 3.48
C MET A 76 -8.00 -5.40 4.52
N MET A 77 -8.08 -6.47 5.31
CA MET A 77 -7.00 -6.84 6.23
C MET A 77 -5.70 -7.12 5.49
N LEU A 78 -5.78 -7.82 4.36
CA LEU A 78 -4.62 -8.08 3.50
C LEU A 78 -4.03 -6.79 2.91
N THR A 79 -4.88 -5.86 2.48
CA THR A 79 -4.47 -4.53 1.99
C THR A 79 -3.67 -3.78 3.06
N LEU A 80 -4.19 -3.74 4.29
CA LEU A 80 -3.53 -3.07 5.42
C LEU A 80 -2.19 -3.73 5.73
N PHE A 81 -2.15 -5.07 5.78
CA PHE A 81 -0.93 -5.83 6.02
C PHE A 81 0.13 -5.54 4.94
N CYS A 82 -0.24 -5.62 3.66
CA CYS A 82 0.65 -5.29 2.55
C CYS A 82 1.12 -3.83 2.60
N GLY A 83 0.25 -2.89 3.00
CA GLY A 83 0.60 -1.48 3.19
C GLY A 83 1.65 -1.27 4.28
N ILE A 84 1.52 -1.95 5.43
CA ILE A 84 2.50 -1.91 6.52
C ILE A 84 3.84 -2.54 6.09
N CYS A 85 3.80 -3.70 5.43
CA CYS A 85 5.01 -4.32 4.89
C CYS A 85 5.70 -3.43 3.84
N GLY A 86 4.93 -2.78 2.97
CA GLY A 86 5.43 -1.80 2.01
C GLY A 86 6.08 -0.60 2.70
N TRP A 87 5.49 -0.11 3.78
CA TRP A 87 6.04 0.97 4.59
C TRP A 87 7.38 0.61 5.24
N MET A 88 7.49 -0.60 5.81
CA MET A 88 8.76 -1.10 6.35
C MET A 88 9.84 -1.22 5.26
N ALA A 89 9.48 -1.73 4.08
CA ALA A 89 10.38 -1.84 2.95
C ALA A 89 10.86 -0.46 2.43
N ASP A 90 9.97 0.55 2.46
CA ASP A 90 10.34 1.94 2.18
C ASP A 90 11.38 2.46 3.18
N GLY A 91 11.17 2.22 4.48
CA GLY A 91 12.13 2.58 5.52
C GLY A 91 13.53 2.00 5.25
N TRP A 92 13.62 0.71 4.95
CA TRP A 92 14.88 0.05 4.61
C TRP A 92 15.51 0.57 3.31
N PHE A 93 14.71 0.88 2.28
CA PHE A 93 15.20 1.43 1.02
C PHE A 93 15.85 2.81 1.21
N TYR A 94 15.18 3.72 1.92
CA TYR A 94 15.72 5.06 2.12
C TYR A 94 16.90 5.08 3.10
N GLU A 95 16.87 4.24 4.13
CA GLU A 95 18.00 4.12 5.06
C GLU A 95 19.25 3.60 4.35
N SER A 96 19.12 2.55 3.53
CA SER A 96 20.23 2.02 2.74
C SER A 96 20.74 3.04 1.71
N TRP A 97 19.85 3.77 1.05
CA TRP A 97 20.23 4.83 0.12
C TRP A 97 20.96 5.99 0.80
N ALA A 98 20.53 6.41 1.98
CA ALA A 98 21.20 7.48 2.72
C ALA A 98 22.59 7.06 3.23
N ARG A 99 22.78 5.80 3.64
CA ARG A 99 24.08 5.25 4.01
C ARG A 99 25.05 5.20 2.82
N TYR A 100 24.56 4.85 1.63
CA TYR A 100 25.33 4.88 0.38
C TYR A 100 25.78 6.30 0.01
N VAL A 101 24.86 7.27 -0.02
CA VAL A 101 25.17 8.68 -0.35
C VAL A 101 26.13 9.31 0.68
N SER A 102 26.10 8.86 1.93
CA SER A 102 27.02 9.34 2.97
C SER A 102 28.45 8.78 2.86
N GLY A 103 28.75 7.94 1.86
CA GLY A 103 30.07 7.33 1.67
C GLY A 103 30.46 6.31 2.76
N LYS A 104 29.49 5.83 3.56
CA LYS A 104 29.74 4.93 4.69
C LYS A 104 29.77 3.44 4.32
N GLU A 105 29.33 3.05 3.11
CA GLU A 105 29.30 1.66 2.66
C GLU A 105 29.76 1.46 1.20
N PRO A 106 30.32 0.27 0.87
CA PRO A 106 30.75 -0.08 -0.49
C PRO A 106 29.58 -0.35 -1.47
N GLU A 107 29.89 -0.36 -2.77
CA GLU A 107 28.97 -0.56 -3.93
C GLU A 107 28.09 -1.83 -3.85
N THR A 108 28.45 -2.81 -3.04
CA THR A 108 27.64 -4.03 -2.80
C THR A 108 26.28 -3.74 -2.15
N SER A 109 26.09 -2.56 -1.56
CA SER A 109 24.82 -2.04 -1.04
C SER A 109 23.75 -1.78 -2.11
N TRP A 110 24.13 -1.68 -3.40
CA TRP A 110 23.19 -1.46 -4.50
C TRP A 110 22.22 -2.63 -4.72
N GLN A 111 22.69 -3.87 -4.58
CA GLN A 111 21.82 -5.05 -4.77
C GLN A 111 20.75 -5.15 -3.67
N THR A 112 21.10 -4.73 -2.45
CA THR A 112 20.17 -4.66 -1.31
C THR A 112 19.11 -3.59 -1.54
N ARG A 113 19.49 -2.44 -2.13
CA ARG A 113 18.60 -1.37 -2.55
C ARG A 113 17.62 -1.82 -3.63
N GLU A 114 18.10 -2.52 -4.67
CA GLU A 114 17.27 -3.03 -5.76
C GLU A 114 16.22 -4.03 -5.23
N ARG A 115 16.62 -4.92 -4.32
CA ARG A 115 15.71 -5.87 -3.64
C ARG A 115 14.65 -5.16 -2.80
N ALA A 116 15.03 -4.13 -2.02
CA ALA A 116 14.09 -3.34 -1.23
C ALA A 116 13.09 -2.59 -2.12
N ASN A 117 13.54 -2.02 -3.25
CA ASN A 117 12.67 -1.36 -4.22
C ASN A 117 11.71 -2.34 -4.90
N LEU A 118 12.17 -3.55 -5.23
CA LEU A 118 11.33 -4.60 -5.81
C LEU A 118 10.27 -5.07 -4.81
N MET A 119 10.65 -5.30 -3.56
CA MET A 119 9.72 -5.64 -2.47
C MET A 119 8.69 -4.53 -2.27
N ARG A 120 9.12 -3.26 -2.23
CA ARG A 120 8.20 -2.11 -2.15
C ARG A 120 7.18 -2.13 -3.28
N LYS A 121 7.64 -2.22 -4.54
CA LYS A 121 6.75 -2.25 -5.71
C LYS A 121 5.76 -3.41 -5.63
N THR A 122 6.22 -4.57 -5.19
CA THR A 122 5.40 -5.78 -5.08
C THR A 122 4.32 -5.62 -4.00
N PHE A 123 4.69 -5.14 -2.81
CA PHE A 123 3.74 -4.94 -1.71
C PHE A 123 2.73 -3.82 -1.99
N VAL A 124 3.17 -2.73 -2.61
CA VAL A 124 2.26 -1.65 -3.03
C VAL A 124 1.28 -2.16 -4.09
N TRP A 125 1.78 -2.90 -5.09
CA TRP A 125 0.91 -3.47 -6.11
C TRP A 125 -0.08 -4.48 -5.54
N LEU A 126 0.36 -5.38 -4.66
CA LEU A 126 -0.50 -6.32 -3.95
C LEU A 126 -1.55 -5.59 -3.09
N ALA A 127 -1.17 -4.52 -2.40
CA ALA A 127 -2.09 -3.69 -1.63
C ALA A 127 -3.16 -3.06 -2.54
N ILE A 128 -2.78 -2.53 -3.71
CA ILE A 128 -3.75 -1.94 -4.66
C ILE A 128 -4.72 -3.00 -5.20
N VAL A 129 -4.21 -4.16 -5.62
CA VAL A 129 -5.06 -5.23 -6.18
C VAL A 129 -6.00 -5.79 -5.12
N SER A 130 -5.48 -6.09 -3.93
CA SER A 130 -6.31 -6.56 -2.81
C SER A 130 -7.36 -5.52 -2.41
N PHE A 131 -7.00 -4.23 -2.43
CA PHE A 131 -7.93 -3.15 -2.17
C PHE A 131 -9.07 -3.10 -3.19
N LEU A 132 -8.75 -3.15 -4.48
CA LEU A 132 -9.75 -3.12 -5.54
C LEU A 132 -10.73 -4.29 -5.42
N VAL A 133 -10.23 -5.50 -5.14
CA VAL A 133 -11.07 -6.68 -4.94
C VAL A 133 -11.97 -6.51 -3.71
N GLY A 134 -11.43 -6.03 -2.59
CA GLY A 134 -12.19 -5.76 -1.38
C GLY A 134 -13.26 -4.67 -1.57
N ALA A 135 -12.92 -3.59 -2.27
CA ALA A 135 -13.84 -2.49 -2.59
C ALA A 135 -14.99 -2.96 -3.50
N LEU A 136 -14.69 -3.73 -4.55
CA LEU A 136 -15.71 -4.31 -5.43
C LEU A 136 -16.65 -5.26 -4.68
N ALA A 137 -16.10 -6.08 -3.77
CA ALA A 137 -16.90 -6.95 -2.92
C ALA A 137 -17.81 -6.15 -1.96
N ALA A 138 -17.32 -5.05 -1.39
CA ALA A 138 -18.10 -4.16 -0.53
C ALA A 138 -19.21 -3.44 -1.31
N VAL A 139 -18.92 -2.93 -2.52
CA VAL A 139 -19.93 -2.31 -3.40
C VAL A 139 -21.00 -3.32 -3.79
N ARG A 140 -20.61 -4.55 -4.15
CA ARG A 140 -21.55 -5.64 -4.44
C ARG A 140 -22.45 -5.95 -3.24
N TYR A 141 -21.90 -5.98 -2.03
CA TYR A 141 -22.69 -6.17 -0.81
C TYR A 141 -23.72 -5.05 -0.62
N VAL A 142 -23.31 -3.78 -0.72
CA VAL A 142 -24.20 -2.63 -0.57
C VAL A 142 -25.31 -2.67 -1.63
N TYR A 143 -24.96 -2.97 -2.89
CA TYR A 143 -25.93 -3.12 -3.98
C TYR A 143 -26.94 -4.23 -3.69
N LEU A 144 -26.47 -5.41 -3.28
CA LEU A 144 -27.36 -6.53 -2.93
C LEU A 144 -28.26 -6.18 -1.75
N ARG A 145 -27.75 -5.46 -0.74
CA ARG A 145 -28.53 -5.03 0.42
C ARG A 145 -29.62 -4.04 0.01
N LEU A 146 -29.28 -3.02 -0.79
CA LEU A 146 -30.26 -2.04 -1.31
C LEU A 146 -31.31 -2.68 -2.21
N ALA A 147 -30.93 -3.60 -3.09
CA ALA A 147 -31.87 -4.31 -3.96
C ALA A 147 -32.83 -5.23 -3.19
N THR A 148 -32.44 -5.72 -2.01
CA THR A 148 -33.30 -6.56 -1.15
C THR A 148 -34.20 -5.78 -0.19
N VAL A 149 -33.99 -4.46 -0.01
CA VAL A 149 -34.86 -3.62 0.81
C VAL A 149 -35.94 -3.04 -0.11
N PRO A 150 -37.22 -3.46 0.00
CA PRO A 150 -38.28 -2.82 -0.76
C PRO A 150 -38.35 -1.34 -0.34
N ALA A 151 -38.36 -0.45 -1.33
CA ALA A 151 -38.58 0.98 -1.10
C ALA A 151 -39.93 1.14 -0.37
N ALA A 152 -39.87 1.62 0.87
CA ALA A 152 -41.04 2.01 1.65
C ALA A 152 -41.65 3.29 1.09
#